data_AF-A0A0G1LGE4-F1
#
_entry.id   AF-A0A0G1LGE4-F1
#
_cell.length_a   1.000
_cell.length_b   1.000
_cell.length_c   1.000
_cell.angle_alpha   90.00
_cell.angle_beta   90.00
_cell.angle_gamma   90.00
#
_symmetry.space_group_name_H-M   'P 1'
#
loop_
_entity.id
_entity.type
_entity.pdbx_description
1 polymer ?
#
loop_
_entity_poly.entity_id
_entity_poly.type
_entity_poly.pdbx_seq_one_letter_code
_entity_poly.pdbx_strand_id
1 'polypeptide(L)'
;MSKYIPVIGMEVHVELKTESKMFCDSKNGMGLETEPNVNICPVCTAQPGTLPVPNRKAIEFVQLAGLALNCELNLKSKFDRKNYFYPDIPKGYQISQYDQPLCGKGRIKVGGKTIGITRIHIEEDTGKLVHAAGGADPVKADKSAHGAGYSLVDFNRAGVPLMELVTEPDIESGAEARAFCQKLQQICRYLGISDADMERGHMRCEVNLSLHKEGEEKLSGTKVEVKNINSFRYVEKAINFEIERQAALLDSGEKIVQETRGWDSVKNETVSQRKKESAHDYRYFPEPDIPPMEFTEEYVEELRLRLPELPDEKEKRFIEQFGLPQETVATLISDKGVADYFEAVVSELQEKISGKEISAPEEKVFKLAVNYILTELRKHMMEDELDIEDIKITPENYAELIGIVADGKINSSAAQTVLLEMYQTGGDPSQIIEEKNLLQVSDSSELEGVVDAVLAANQKSVEDFKAGKENAIKFLMGQVMSASKGKANPQVIMQLLKEKLSK
;
A
#
# COMPACT_ATOMS: atom_id res chain seq x y z
N MET A 1 0.23 29.17 17.80
CA MET A 1 0.91 29.14 16.49
C MET A 1 2.35 28.73 16.76
N SER A 2 2.88 27.73 16.05
CA SER A 2 4.26 27.28 16.29
C SER A 2 5.22 28.41 15.93
N LYS A 3 6.24 28.63 16.78
CA LYS A 3 7.27 29.68 16.58
C LYS A 3 8.15 29.40 15.36
N TYR A 4 8.14 28.17 14.87
CA TYR A 4 8.94 27.68 13.76
C TYR A 4 8.05 26.95 12.73
N ILE A 5 8.44 27.07 11.47
CA ILE A 5 7.81 26.42 10.31
C ILE A 5 8.77 25.34 9.79
N PRO A 6 8.36 24.06 9.78
CA PRO A 6 9.18 22.98 9.23
C PRO A 6 9.29 23.05 7.71
N VAL A 7 10.46 22.71 7.21
CA VAL A 7 10.75 22.58 5.78
C VAL A 7 11.39 21.23 5.56
N ILE A 8 10.65 20.36 4.88
CA ILE A 8 10.96 18.93 4.78
C ILE A 8 11.08 18.55 3.30
N GLY A 9 12.21 17.96 2.94
CA GLY A 9 12.42 17.28 1.67
C GLY A 9 12.56 15.78 1.90
N MET A 10 12.08 14.98 0.95
CA MET A 10 12.14 13.52 1.02
C MET A 10 13.06 12.98 -0.06
N GLU A 11 13.86 12.00 0.33
CA GLU A 11 14.64 11.16 -0.57
C GLU A 11 14.11 9.74 -0.40
N VAL A 12 13.57 9.18 -1.48
CA VAL A 12 12.90 7.87 -1.44
C VAL A 12 13.57 6.93 -2.42
N HIS A 13 14.05 5.80 -1.91
CA HIS A 13 14.60 4.73 -2.72
C HIS A 13 13.56 3.62 -2.88
N VAL A 14 13.39 3.13 -4.11
CA VAL A 14 12.46 2.05 -4.45
C VAL A 14 13.19 0.99 -5.26
N GLU A 15 13.25 -0.23 -4.73
CA GLU A 15 13.78 -1.41 -5.40
C GLU A 15 12.83 -1.83 -6.52
N LEU A 16 13.34 -1.95 -7.74
CA LEU A 16 12.51 -2.24 -8.91
C LEU A 16 12.36 -3.76 -9.10
N LYS A 17 11.13 -4.24 -9.34
CA LYS A 17 10.82 -5.67 -9.52
C LYS A 17 11.11 -6.19 -10.93
N THR A 18 12.34 -6.02 -11.38
CA THR A 18 12.84 -6.60 -12.64
C THR A 18 13.21 -8.07 -12.46
N GLU A 19 13.31 -8.82 -13.57
CA GLU A 19 13.78 -10.21 -13.53
C GLU A 19 15.29 -10.33 -13.25
N SER A 20 16.08 -9.47 -13.89
CA SER A 20 17.53 -9.39 -13.71
C SER A 20 17.97 -8.10 -13.02
N LYS A 21 19.22 -8.10 -12.53
CA LYS A 21 19.88 -6.94 -11.93
C LYS A 21 20.06 -5.77 -12.91
N MET A 22 20.53 -4.63 -12.40
CA MET A 22 20.62 -3.38 -13.14
C MET A 22 21.70 -3.41 -14.23
N PHE A 23 22.83 -4.06 -13.94
CA PHE A 23 24.01 -4.03 -14.80
C PHE A 23 24.54 -5.42 -15.18
N CYS A 24 23.81 -6.49 -14.86
CA CYS A 24 24.14 -7.87 -15.21
C CYS A 24 22.89 -8.76 -15.33
N ASP A 25 23.08 -9.99 -15.78
CA ASP A 25 22.03 -10.99 -16.02
C ASP A 25 21.65 -11.82 -14.79
N SER A 26 22.27 -11.58 -13.62
CA SER A 26 21.92 -12.28 -12.40
C SER A 26 20.49 -11.97 -11.98
N LYS A 27 19.81 -12.95 -11.39
CA LYS A 27 18.45 -12.81 -10.86
C LYS A 27 18.38 -11.68 -9.85
N ASN A 28 17.35 -10.85 -9.97
CA ASN A 28 16.90 -10.00 -8.87
C ASN A 28 15.94 -10.82 -8.00
N GLY A 29 16.38 -11.27 -6.83
CA GLY A 29 15.58 -12.15 -5.98
C GLY A 29 14.67 -11.42 -5.00
N MET A 30 14.58 -10.09 -5.01
CA MET A 30 13.66 -9.30 -4.20
C MET A 30 13.76 -9.55 -2.68
N GLY A 31 14.93 -10.02 -2.21
CA GLY A 31 15.17 -10.37 -0.81
C GLY A 31 14.56 -11.70 -0.37
N LEU A 32 14.10 -12.54 -1.31
CA LEU A 32 13.53 -13.87 -1.03
C LEU A 32 14.60 -14.96 -0.86
N GLU A 33 15.87 -14.62 -1.12
CA GLU A 33 16.99 -15.56 -0.98
C GLU A 33 17.24 -15.91 0.49
N THR A 34 17.29 -17.20 0.79
CA THR A 34 17.63 -17.72 2.12
C THR A 34 19.12 -18.04 2.27
N GLU A 35 19.82 -18.26 1.16
CA GLU A 35 21.25 -18.55 1.13
C GLU A 35 22.05 -17.32 0.65
N PRO A 36 23.16 -16.95 1.33
CA PRO A 36 23.97 -15.80 0.94
C PRO A 36 24.76 -16.07 -0.35
N ASN A 37 24.98 -15.03 -1.14
CA ASN A 37 25.84 -15.06 -2.33
C ASN A 37 25.47 -16.12 -3.40
N VAL A 38 24.17 -16.37 -3.63
CA VAL A 38 23.68 -17.30 -4.68
C VAL A 38 23.29 -16.60 -5.97
N ASN A 39 22.78 -15.37 -5.88
CA ASN A 39 22.38 -14.55 -7.03
C ASN A 39 23.49 -13.58 -7.44
N ILE A 40 24.68 -14.12 -7.70
CA ILE A 40 25.88 -13.33 -8.00
C ILE A 40 26.53 -13.73 -9.33
N CYS A 41 27.33 -12.83 -9.89
CA CYS A 41 28.15 -13.06 -11.07
C CYS A 41 29.43 -12.20 -11.01
N PRO A 42 30.39 -12.39 -11.94
CA PRO A 42 31.61 -11.59 -11.98
C PRO A 42 31.36 -10.08 -12.02
N VAL A 43 30.31 -9.61 -12.71
CA VAL A 43 30.00 -8.17 -12.85
C VAL A 43 29.56 -7.57 -11.51
N CYS A 44 28.54 -8.14 -10.86
CA CYS A 44 28.01 -7.60 -9.61
C CYS A 44 28.96 -7.83 -8.42
N THR A 45 29.93 -8.74 -8.54
CA THR A 45 31.02 -8.91 -7.56
C THR A 45 32.31 -8.17 -7.94
N ALA A 46 32.28 -7.33 -8.97
CA ALA A 46 33.39 -6.48 -9.40
C ALA A 46 34.70 -7.22 -9.71
N GLN A 47 34.60 -8.39 -10.34
CA GLN A 47 35.79 -9.12 -10.78
C GLN A 47 36.56 -8.32 -11.85
N PRO A 48 37.91 -8.38 -11.85
CA PRO A 48 38.71 -7.67 -12.83
C PRO A 48 38.33 -8.00 -14.28
N GLY A 49 38.15 -6.96 -15.10
CA GLY A 49 37.85 -7.09 -16.53
C GLY A 49 36.36 -7.21 -16.89
N THR A 50 35.47 -7.10 -15.90
CA THR A 50 34.01 -7.11 -16.13
C THR A 50 33.49 -5.72 -16.50
N LEU A 51 32.37 -5.67 -17.25
CA LEU A 51 31.73 -4.44 -17.68
C LEU A 51 30.22 -4.47 -17.36
N PRO A 52 29.62 -3.33 -16.98
CA PRO A 52 28.19 -3.22 -16.72
C PRO A 52 27.36 -3.14 -18.01
N VAL A 53 26.19 -3.77 -18.03
CA VAL A 53 25.22 -3.67 -19.14
C VAL A 53 23.85 -3.23 -18.60
N PRO A 54 23.38 -2.00 -18.91
CA PRO A 54 22.14 -1.47 -18.35
C PRO A 54 20.89 -2.29 -18.67
N ASN A 55 20.04 -2.46 -17.67
CA ASN A 55 18.76 -3.12 -17.78
C ASN A 55 17.70 -2.18 -18.39
N ARG A 56 17.27 -2.48 -19.62
CA ARG A 56 16.23 -1.73 -20.33
C ARG A 56 14.92 -1.62 -19.55
N LYS A 57 14.48 -2.72 -18.92
CA LYS A 57 13.22 -2.77 -18.18
C LYS A 57 13.25 -1.87 -16.95
N ALA A 58 14.39 -1.82 -16.26
CA ALA A 58 14.58 -0.95 -15.11
C ALA A 58 14.52 0.54 -15.51
N ILE A 59 15.13 0.91 -16.64
CA ILE A 59 15.04 2.27 -17.21
C ILE A 59 13.58 2.63 -17.54
N GLU A 60 12.87 1.73 -18.24
CA GLU A 60 11.45 1.91 -18.57
C GLU A 60 10.58 2.10 -17.30
N PHE A 61 10.85 1.33 -16.24
CA PHE A 61 10.13 1.45 -14.97
C PHE A 61 10.31 2.83 -14.31
N VAL A 62 11.52 3.37 -14.29
CA VAL A 62 11.78 4.71 -13.74
C VAL A 62 11.13 5.81 -14.59
N GLN A 63 11.13 5.65 -15.92
CA GLN A 63 10.46 6.58 -16.82
C GLN A 63 8.93 6.54 -16.66
N LEU A 64 8.34 5.36 -16.48
CA LEU A 64 6.91 5.21 -16.15
C LEU A 64 6.57 5.88 -14.81
N ALA A 65 7.41 5.71 -13.78
CA ALA A 65 7.25 6.42 -12.51
C ALA A 65 7.32 7.94 -12.71
N GLY A 66 8.27 8.41 -13.53
CA GLY A 66 8.39 9.82 -13.91
C GLY A 66 7.10 10.36 -14.52
N LEU A 67 6.55 9.68 -15.53
CA LEU A 67 5.31 10.11 -16.18
C LEU A 67 4.11 10.10 -15.21
N ALA A 68 3.99 9.05 -14.37
CA ALA A 68 2.93 8.97 -13.37
C ALA A 68 3.00 10.10 -12.32
N LEU A 69 4.21 10.61 -12.07
CA LEU A 69 4.48 11.74 -11.19
C LEU A 69 4.57 13.07 -11.96
N ASN A 70 4.04 13.11 -13.18
CA ASN A 70 4.03 14.30 -14.04
C ASN A 70 5.41 14.94 -14.23
N CYS A 71 6.47 14.13 -14.25
CA CYS A 71 7.83 14.59 -14.50
C CYS A 71 8.08 14.79 -16.00
N GLU A 72 8.91 15.77 -16.32
CA GLU A 72 9.52 15.88 -17.65
C GLU A 72 10.56 14.76 -17.81
N LEU A 73 10.40 13.90 -18.81
CA LEU A 73 11.41 12.87 -19.13
C LEU A 73 12.54 13.50 -19.94
N ASN A 74 13.78 13.25 -19.53
CA ASN A 74 14.93 13.74 -20.27
C ASN A 74 15.20 12.85 -21.48
N LEU A 75 15.22 13.45 -22.67
CA LEU A 75 15.58 12.75 -23.92
C LEU A 75 17.06 12.34 -23.98
N LYS A 76 17.90 12.91 -23.11
CA LYS A 76 19.31 12.57 -22.97
C LYS A 76 19.62 12.30 -21.52
N SER A 77 20.28 11.19 -21.26
CA SER A 77 20.61 10.76 -19.91
C SER A 77 21.90 9.96 -19.92
N LYS A 78 22.61 9.92 -18.79
CA LYS A 78 23.84 9.14 -18.65
C LYS A 78 23.97 8.57 -17.25
N PHE A 79 24.87 7.60 -17.10
CA PHE A 79 25.28 7.09 -15.81
C PHE A 79 26.56 7.80 -15.34
N ASP A 80 26.74 7.84 -14.03
CA ASP A 80 27.86 8.45 -13.34
C ASP A 80 28.35 7.52 -12.23
N ARG A 81 29.63 7.58 -11.90
CA ARG A 81 30.20 6.88 -10.75
C ARG A 81 30.16 7.75 -9.51
N LYS A 82 29.47 7.30 -8.47
CA LYS A 82 29.52 7.84 -7.10
C LYS A 82 30.57 7.06 -6.32
N ASN A 83 31.75 7.65 -6.11
CA ASN A 83 32.91 6.95 -5.57
C ASN A 83 32.93 6.97 -4.04
N TYR A 84 32.86 5.79 -3.41
CA TYR A 84 33.07 5.61 -1.97
C TYR A 84 33.44 4.17 -1.66
N PHE A 85 34.22 3.97 -0.59
CA PHE A 85 34.67 2.65 -0.17
C PHE A 85 33.82 2.16 1.00
N TYR A 86 33.13 1.05 0.79
CA TYR A 86 32.45 0.31 1.85
C TYR A 86 32.42 -1.19 1.48
N PRO A 87 32.45 -2.13 2.45
CA PRO A 87 32.58 -3.55 2.12
C PRO A 87 31.41 -4.15 1.32
N ASP A 88 30.22 -3.54 1.39
CA ASP A 88 29.03 -3.97 0.65
C ASP A 88 28.99 -3.47 -0.81
N ILE A 89 29.93 -2.61 -1.21
CA ILE A 89 30.02 -2.07 -2.57
C ILE A 89 31.29 -2.59 -3.26
N PRO A 90 31.21 -3.72 -3.99
CA PRO A 90 32.40 -4.44 -4.44
C PRO A 90 33.24 -3.65 -5.44
N LYS A 91 32.63 -2.73 -6.21
CA LYS A 91 33.32 -1.89 -7.20
C LYS A 91 34.13 -0.75 -6.59
N GLY A 92 33.89 -0.38 -5.33
CA GLY A 92 34.41 0.86 -4.73
C GLY A 92 33.79 2.15 -5.29
N TYR A 93 32.73 2.01 -6.09
CA TYR A 93 31.86 3.07 -6.58
C TYR A 93 30.48 2.50 -6.91
N GLN A 94 29.45 3.33 -6.81
CA GLN A 94 28.08 3.01 -7.20
C GLN A 94 27.80 3.64 -8.55
N ILE A 95 27.29 2.87 -9.51
CA ILE A 95 26.77 3.43 -10.75
C ILE A 95 25.39 4.03 -10.45
N SER A 96 25.27 5.34 -10.64
CA SER A 96 24.06 6.15 -10.39
C SER A 96 23.92 7.19 -11.50
N GLN A 97 23.16 8.27 -11.31
CA GLN A 97 23.11 9.41 -12.24
C GLN A 97 23.27 10.70 -11.47
N TYR A 98 24.07 11.63 -11.98
CA TYR A 98 24.28 12.92 -11.34
C TYR A 98 23.57 14.05 -12.06
N ASP A 99 24.15 14.65 -13.10
CA ASP A 99 23.64 15.86 -13.76
C ASP A 99 22.56 15.61 -14.82
N GLN A 100 22.41 14.37 -15.31
CA GLN A 100 21.43 14.02 -16.35
C GLN A 100 20.55 12.82 -15.94
N PRO A 101 19.67 12.99 -14.93
CA PRO A 101 18.76 11.93 -14.48
C PRO A 101 17.78 11.52 -15.58
N LEU A 102 17.12 10.36 -15.44
CA LEU A 102 16.06 9.95 -16.38
C LEU A 102 14.85 10.89 -16.36
N CYS A 103 14.46 11.39 -15.18
CA CYS A 103 13.30 12.25 -15.00
C CYS A 103 13.72 13.55 -14.31
N GLY A 104 13.31 14.68 -14.90
CA GLY A 104 13.48 16.02 -14.35
C GLY A 104 12.35 16.41 -13.39
N LYS A 105 11.93 17.68 -13.46
CA LYS A 105 10.93 18.25 -12.55
C LYS A 105 9.56 17.65 -12.77
N GLY A 106 8.87 17.33 -11.68
CA GLY A 106 7.51 16.82 -11.68
C GLY A 106 6.71 17.27 -10.46
N ARG A 107 5.58 16.59 -10.20
CA ARG A 107 4.68 16.93 -9.11
C ARG A 107 3.69 15.82 -8.78
N ILE A 108 3.35 15.73 -7.50
CA ILE A 108 2.32 14.84 -6.97
C ILE A 108 1.34 15.63 -6.09
N LYS A 109 0.06 15.28 -6.14
CA LYS A 109 -0.97 15.85 -5.25
C LYS A 109 -1.17 14.95 -4.04
N VAL A 110 -1.11 15.54 -2.85
CA VAL A 110 -1.25 14.84 -1.56
C VAL A 110 -2.04 15.73 -0.62
N GLY A 111 -3.18 15.27 -0.11
CA GLY A 111 -3.97 16.01 0.89
C GLY A 111 -4.40 17.42 0.46
N GLY A 112 -4.65 17.63 -0.84
CA GLY A 112 -4.99 18.95 -1.40
C GLY A 112 -3.79 19.88 -1.67
N LYS A 113 -2.57 19.47 -1.27
CA LYS A 113 -1.32 20.18 -1.56
C LYS A 113 -0.61 19.54 -2.75
N THR A 114 0.15 20.34 -3.50
CA THR A 114 1.03 19.82 -4.56
C THR A 114 2.46 19.84 -4.04
N ILE A 115 3.13 18.69 -4.09
CA ILE A 115 4.53 18.51 -3.71
C ILE A 115 5.34 18.41 -5.00
N GLY A 116 6.33 19.28 -5.17
CA GLY A 116 7.25 19.22 -6.31
C GLY A 116 8.18 18.02 -6.24
N ILE A 117 8.49 17.44 -7.39
CA ILE A 117 9.57 16.46 -7.56
C ILE A 117 10.72 17.16 -8.25
N THR A 118 11.91 17.10 -7.66
CA THR A 118 13.12 17.70 -8.25
C THR A 118 13.67 16.81 -9.36
N ARG A 119 13.71 15.50 -9.12
CA ARG A 119 14.27 14.50 -10.04
C ARG A 119 13.88 13.08 -9.64
N ILE A 120 13.96 12.18 -10.61
CA ILE A 120 13.99 10.73 -10.39
C ILE A 120 15.13 10.15 -11.22
N HIS A 121 15.96 9.34 -10.60
CA HIS A 121 17.08 8.70 -11.27
C HIS A 121 17.21 7.24 -10.87
N ILE A 122 18.05 6.53 -11.62
CA ILE A 122 18.31 5.11 -11.41
C ILE A 122 19.73 4.88 -10.95
N GLU A 123 19.89 3.95 -10.02
CA GLU A 123 21.16 3.49 -9.50
C GLU A 123 21.12 1.99 -9.21
N GLU A 124 22.25 1.44 -8.78
CA GLU A 124 22.31 0.09 -8.23
C GLU A 124 22.33 0.08 -6.71
N ASP A 125 21.69 -0.91 -6.10
CA ASP A 125 21.78 -1.10 -4.65
C ASP A 125 23.09 -1.78 -4.24
N THR A 126 23.47 -1.59 -2.97
CA THR A 126 24.62 -2.24 -2.37
C THR A 126 24.28 -3.64 -1.85
N GLY A 127 25.32 -4.41 -1.54
CA GLY A 127 25.18 -5.65 -0.80
C GLY A 127 24.64 -5.43 0.63
N LYS A 128 24.58 -6.51 1.39
CA LYS A 128 24.16 -6.48 2.79
C LYS A 128 25.34 -6.79 3.69
N LEU A 129 25.46 -6.03 4.76
CA LEU A 129 26.43 -6.25 5.84
C LEU A 129 25.72 -6.73 7.09
N VAL A 130 26.24 -7.81 7.69
CA VAL A 130 25.80 -8.33 8.98
C VAL A 130 26.98 -8.36 9.94
N HIS A 131 26.84 -7.71 11.09
CA HIS A 131 27.87 -7.69 12.12
C HIS A 131 27.64 -8.88 13.07
N ALA A 132 28.56 -9.85 13.09
CA ALA A 132 28.42 -11.07 13.87
C ALA A 132 29.18 -10.98 15.20
N ALA A 133 28.50 -11.23 16.33
CA ALA A 133 29.17 -11.44 17.61
C ALA A 133 30.14 -12.63 17.50
N GLY A 134 31.37 -12.48 17.99
CA GLY A 134 32.36 -13.54 17.92
C GLY A 134 31.91 -14.79 18.68
N GLY A 135 31.82 -15.94 17.99
CA GLY A 135 31.76 -17.27 18.61
C GLY A 135 30.45 -18.05 18.51
N ALA A 136 29.80 -18.15 17.35
CA ALA A 136 28.94 -19.29 16.99
C ALA A 136 28.64 -19.28 15.47
N ASP A 137 28.39 -20.47 14.93
CA ASP A 137 27.91 -20.83 13.59
C ASP A 137 27.47 -19.65 12.68
N PRO A 138 28.12 -19.41 11.53
CA PRO A 138 27.87 -18.26 10.64
C PRO A 138 26.42 -18.15 10.12
N VAL A 139 25.62 -19.22 10.25
CA VAL A 139 24.21 -19.25 9.82
C VAL A 139 23.27 -18.65 10.89
N LYS A 140 23.73 -18.40 12.13
CA LYS A 140 22.88 -17.99 13.27
C LYS A 140 23.40 -16.76 14.03
N ALA A 141 24.07 -15.83 13.35
CA ALA A 141 24.51 -14.60 13.98
C ALA A 141 23.33 -13.71 14.42
N ASP A 142 23.30 -13.35 15.70
CA ASP A 142 22.37 -12.38 16.28
C ASP A 142 22.61 -10.98 15.66
N LYS A 143 21.56 -10.42 15.07
CA LYS A 143 21.57 -9.13 14.35
C LYS A 143 21.75 -7.90 15.26
N SER A 144 21.76 -8.07 16.58
CA SER A 144 21.70 -6.96 17.54
C SER A 144 23.02 -6.63 18.26
N ALA A 145 24.08 -7.43 18.05
CA ALA A 145 25.28 -7.31 18.86
C ALA A 145 26.23 -6.17 18.41
N HIS A 146 26.25 -5.09 19.18
CA HIS A 146 27.34 -4.11 19.15
C HIS A 146 28.56 -4.74 19.85
N GLY A 147 29.64 -5.01 19.09
CA GLY A 147 30.85 -5.69 19.59
C GLY A 147 31.35 -6.87 18.73
N ALA A 148 30.95 -6.94 17.47
CA ALA A 148 31.31 -7.99 16.52
C ALA A 148 32.83 -8.05 16.24
N GLY A 149 33.42 -9.25 16.25
CA GLY A 149 34.84 -9.47 15.91
C GLY A 149 35.13 -9.45 14.39
N TYR A 150 34.08 -9.56 13.57
CA TYR A 150 34.13 -9.50 12.11
C TYR A 150 32.74 -9.16 11.54
N SER A 151 32.68 -8.81 10.26
CA SER A 151 31.43 -8.58 9.53
C SER A 151 31.33 -9.54 8.35
N LEU A 152 30.12 -9.99 8.04
CA LEU A 152 29.81 -10.86 6.92
C LEU A 152 29.16 -10.03 5.80
N VAL A 153 29.58 -10.28 4.56
CA VAL A 153 29.08 -9.60 3.37
C VAL A 153 28.27 -10.57 2.52
N ASP A 154 27.07 -10.15 2.13
CA ASP A 154 26.21 -10.85 1.18
C ASP A 154 25.94 -9.95 -0.04
N PHE A 155 26.37 -10.39 -1.22
CA PHE A 155 26.24 -9.68 -2.48
C PHE A 155 25.00 -10.08 -3.30
N ASN A 156 24.07 -10.86 -2.75
CA ASN A 156 22.78 -11.15 -3.41
C ASN A 156 22.08 -9.86 -3.87
N ARG A 157 22.07 -8.82 -3.04
CA ARG A 157 21.45 -7.52 -3.37
C ARG A 157 22.32 -6.57 -4.18
N ALA A 158 23.64 -6.79 -4.23
CA ALA A 158 24.54 -5.90 -4.96
C ALA A 158 24.20 -5.88 -6.45
N GLY A 159 23.98 -4.69 -7.01
CA GLY A 159 23.61 -4.53 -8.42
C GLY A 159 22.11 -4.55 -8.71
N VAL A 160 21.24 -4.72 -7.71
CA VAL A 160 19.77 -4.66 -7.89
C VAL A 160 19.36 -3.25 -8.34
N PRO A 161 18.41 -3.09 -9.28
CA PRO A 161 18.02 -1.76 -9.75
C PRO A 161 17.25 -0.99 -8.68
N LEU A 162 17.66 0.25 -8.47
CA LEU A 162 17.13 1.12 -7.44
C LEU A 162 16.75 2.46 -8.06
N MET A 163 15.50 2.87 -7.86
CA MET A 163 15.03 4.21 -8.22
C MET A 163 15.21 5.13 -7.02
N GLU A 164 15.86 6.28 -7.20
CA GLU A 164 15.90 7.34 -6.19
C GLU A 164 15.10 8.55 -6.67
N LEU A 165 14.09 8.92 -5.88
CA LEU A 165 13.25 10.10 -6.05
C LEU A 165 13.62 11.14 -5.00
N VAL A 166 13.79 12.39 -5.44
CA VAL A 166 14.04 13.54 -4.56
C VAL A 166 12.92 14.56 -4.74
N THR A 167 12.30 14.97 -3.64
CA THR A 167 11.25 16.01 -3.66
C THR A 167 11.85 17.41 -3.54
N GLU A 168 11.11 18.40 -4.02
CA GLU A 168 11.25 19.76 -3.52
C GLU A 168 10.92 19.80 -2.01
N PRO A 169 11.46 20.75 -1.25
CA PRO A 169 11.22 20.85 0.19
C PRO A 169 9.87 21.52 0.49
N ASP A 170 8.78 20.96 -0.04
CA ASP A 170 7.42 21.50 0.05
C ASP A 170 6.63 20.95 1.24
N ILE A 171 7.13 19.92 1.91
CA ILE A 171 6.43 19.23 2.99
C ILE A 171 6.66 19.98 4.31
N GLU A 172 5.60 20.12 5.11
CA GLU A 172 5.62 20.95 6.32
C GLU A 172 5.22 20.19 7.59
N SER A 173 4.82 18.91 7.48
CA SER A 173 4.48 18.08 8.63
C SER A 173 4.80 16.60 8.43
N GLY A 174 4.92 15.85 9.53
CA GLY A 174 5.09 14.40 9.50
C GLY A 174 3.90 13.67 8.87
N ALA A 175 2.69 14.20 9.04
CA ALA A 175 1.47 13.64 8.43
C ALA A 175 1.47 13.81 6.91
N GLU A 176 1.88 14.98 6.41
CA GLU A 176 2.07 15.22 4.97
C GLU A 176 3.14 14.29 4.38
N ALA A 177 4.29 14.14 5.05
CA ALA A 177 5.36 13.24 4.62
C ALA A 177 4.90 11.78 4.53
N ARG A 178 4.17 11.32 5.55
CA ARG A 178 3.56 9.98 5.55
C ARG A 178 2.59 9.80 4.39
N ALA A 179 1.67 10.75 4.18
CA ALA A 179 0.70 10.67 3.10
C ALA A 179 1.38 10.66 1.73
N PHE A 180 2.45 11.44 1.56
CA PHE A 180 3.28 11.44 0.35
C PHE A 180 3.91 10.05 0.11
N CYS A 181 4.57 9.47 1.11
CA CYS A 181 5.20 8.17 0.98
C CYS A 181 4.18 7.07 0.67
N GLN A 182 3.00 7.09 1.31
CA GLN A 182 1.91 6.15 1.02
C GLN A 182 1.38 6.29 -0.40
N LYS A 183 1.20 7.53 -0.89
CA LYS A 183 0.76 7.78 -2.26
C LYS A 183 1.79 7.30 -3.29
N LEU A 184 3.06 7.57 -3.04
CA LEU A 184 4.15 7.09 -3.90
C LEU A 184 4.20 5.56 -3.94
N GLN A 185 4.07 4.89 -2.78
CA GLN A 185 3.98 3.44 -2.72
C GLN A 185 2.82 2.90 -3.57
N GLN A 186 1.64 3.50 -3.43
CA GLN A 186 0.45 3.11 -4.20
C GLN A 186 0.69 3.25 -5.70
N ILE A 187 1.30 4.35 -6.15
CA ILE A 187 1.65 4.57 -7.56
C ILE A 187 2.63 3.50 -8.05
N CYS A 188 3.70 3.21 -7.30
CA CYS A 188 4.67 2.17 -7.67
C CYS A 188 4.02 0.78 -7.83
N ARG A 189 3.08 0.43 -6.94
CA ARG A 189 2.31 -0.82 -7.02
C ARG A 189 1.37 -0.84 -8.22
N TYR A 190 0.66 0.26 -8.48
CA TYR A 190 -0.24 0.39 -9.63
C TYR A 190 0.48 0.26 -10.96
N LEU A 191 1.66 0.87 -11.08
CA LEU A 191 2.53 0.73 -12.24
C LEU A 191 3.13 -0.68 -12.38
N GLY A 192 3.08 -1.51 -11.33
CA GLY A 192 3.70 -2.83 -11.30
C GLY A 192 5.23 -2.77 -11.36
N ILE A 193 5.84 -1.69 -10.88
CA ILE A 193 7.31 -1.50 -10.94
C ILE A 193 8.03 -1.91 -9.65
N SER A 194 7.31 -2.02 -8.54
CA SER A 194 7.82 -2.48 -7.24
C SER A 194 6.66 -2.90 -6.35
N ASP A 195 6.92 -3.80 -5.40
CA ASP A 195 5.98 -4.08 -4.30
C ASP A 195 6.09 -3.02 -3.20
N ALA A 196 7.17 -2.23 -3.22
CA ALA A 196 7.42 -1.07 -2.37
C ALA A 196 7.14 -1.34 -0.87
N ASP A 197 7.40 -2.57 -0.43
CA ASP A 197 7.27 -2.99 0.96
C ASP A 197 8.46 -2.47 1.78
N MET A 198 8.17 -1.61 2.75
CA MET A 198 9.20 -1.03 3.62
C MET A 198 9.79 -2.05 4.60
N GLU A 199 9.02 -3.06 5.02
CA GLU A 199 9.50 -4.08 5.97
C GLU A 199 10.49 -5.02 5.31
N ARG A 200 10.27 -5.32 4.02
CA ARG A 200 11.21 -6.09 3.18
C ARG A 200 12.35 -5.23 2.62
N GLY A 201 12.30 -3.91 2.79
CA GLY A 201 13.33 -2.97 2.35
C GLY A 201 13.23 -2.55 0.89
N HIS A 202 12.16 -2.93 0.19
CA HIS A 202 11.91 -2.52 -1.20
C HIS A 202 11.64 -1.02 -1.32
N MET A 203 11.22 -0.37 -0.23
CA MET A 203 11.05 1.08 -0.17
C MET A 203 11.75 1.63 1.08
N ARG A 204 12.64 2.62 0.89
CA ARG A 204 13.36 3.30 1.96
C ARG A 204 13.09 4.79 1.87
N CYS A 205 12.75 5.42 3.00
CA CYS A 205 12.47 6.84 3.07
C CYS A 205 13.50 7.53 3.95
N GLU A 206 14.10 8.58 3.44
CA GLU A 206 15.03 9.44 4.16
C GLU A 206 14.47 10.86 4.21
N VAL A 207 14.61 11.49 5.38
CA VAL A 207 14.00 12.78 5.67
C VAL A 207 15.09 13.82 5.77
N ASN A 208 14.93 14.92 5.05
CA ASN A 208 15.78 16.10 5.14
C ASN A 208 14.96 17.22 5.78
N LEU A 209 15.24 17.58 7.03
CA LEU A 209 14.45 18.51 7.81
C LEU A 209 15.25 19.73 8.25
N SER A 210 14.63 20.90 8.15
CA SER A 210 15.09 22.14 8.78
C SER A 210 13.91 22.95 9.30
N LEU A 211 14.17 23.86 10.24
CA LEU A 211 13.19 24.81 10.77
C LEU A 211 13.60 26.25 10.42
N HIS A 212 12.64 27.10 10.12
CA HIS A 212 12.82 28.56 9.98
C HIS A 212 11.71 29.30 10.75
N LYS A 213 11.90 30.60 11.03
CA LYS A 213 10.84 31.43 11.63
C LYS A 213 10.00 32.11 10.56
N GLU A 214 8.78 32.49 10.93
CA GLU A 214 7.93 33.32 10.07
C GLU A 214 8.63 34.64 9.75
N GLY A 215 8.71 34.98 8.45
CA GLY A 215 9.43 36.14 7.94
C GLY A 215 10.91 35.92 7.60
N GLU A 216 11.48 34.76 7.92
CA GLU A 216 12.82 34.35 7.44
C GLU A 216 12.72 33.63 6.08
N GLU A 217 13.83 33.54 5.35
CA GLU A 217 13.88 32.73 4.12
C GLU A 217 13.65 31.24 4.45
N LYS A 218 12.86 30.55 3.60
CA LYS A 218 12.43 29.15 3.79
C LYS A 218 13.57 28.18 4.04
N LEU A 219 14.73 28.36 3.40
CA LEU A 219 15.89 27.47 3.48
C LEU A 219 17.02 28.03 4.36
N SER A 220 16.71 28.96 5.26
CA SER A 220 17.69 29.56 6.18
C SER A 220 18.10 28.64 7.33
N GLY A 221 17.28 27.63 7.63
CA GLY A 221 17.49 26.67 8.72
C GLY A 221 18.66 25.71 8.48
N THR A 222 19.25 25.22 9.57
CA THR A 222 20.26 24.15 9.47
C THR A 222 19.60 22.81 9.21
N LYS A 223 20.05 22.11 8.15
CA LYS A 223 19.51 20.84 7.71
C LYS A 223 20.01 19.66 8.56
N VAL A 224 19.10 18.80 8.98
CA VAL A 224 19.37 17.49 9.57
C VAL A 224 18.78 16.41 8.67
N GLU A 225 19.53 15.35 8.47
CA GLU A 225 19.11 14.19 7.67
C GLU A 225 18.80 13.02 8.62
N VAL A 226 17.62 12.43 8.50
CA VAL A 226 17.19 11.28 9.29
C VAL A 226 17.06 10.07 8.38
N LYS A 227 17.86 9.04 8.67
CA LYS A 227 17.93 7.75 7.97
C LYS A 227 17.34 6.60 8.82
N ASN A 228 17.31 5.41 8.24
CA ASN A 228 16.86 4.16 8.88
C ASN A 228 15.38 4.20 9.32
N ILE A 229 14.51 4.63 8.41
CA ILE A 229 13.06 4.71 8.65
C ILE A 229 12.36 3.61 7.85
N ASN A 230 11.92 2.57 8.55
CA ASN A 230 11.40 1.33 7.93
C ASN A 230 9.87 1.19 7.98
N SER A 231 9.13 2.26 8.33
CA SER A 231 7.67 2.29 8.20
C SER A 231 7.15 3.71 8.04
N PHE A 232 5.99 3.88 7.39
CA PHE A 232 5.35 5.21 7.26
C PHE A 232 5.01 5.85 8.60
N ARG A 233 4.64 5.04 9.60
CA ARG A 233 4.42 5.53 10.97
C ARG A 233 5.71 6.08 11.58
N TYR A 234 6.85 5.46 11.27
CA TYR A 234 8.15 5.96 11.73
C TYR A 234 8.61 7.20 10.98
N VAL A 235 8.22 7.40 9.72
CA VAL A 235 8.44 8.67 9.00
C VAL A 235 7.80 9.81 9.77
N GLU A 236 6.50 9.69 10.07
CA GLU A 236 5.74 10.70 10.79
C GLU A 236 6.32 10.96 12.19
N LYS A 237 6.60 9.90 12.96
CA LYS A 237 7.17 10.02 14.30
C LYS A 237 8.57 10.64 14.31
N ALA A 238 9.45 10.23 13.39
CA ALA A 238 10.81 10.76 13.31
C ALA A 238 10.82 12.25 12.96
N ILE A 239 9.96 12.67 12.04
CA ILE A 239 9.77 14.08 11.69
C ILE A 239 9.27 14.88 12.89
N ASN A 240 8.19 14.42 13.55
CA ASN A 240 7.60 15.15 14.66
C ASN A 240 8.59 15.30 15.83
N PHE A 241 9.31 14.22 16.17
CA PHE A 241 10.38 14.27 17.16
C PHE A 241 11.49 15.27 16.78
N GLU A 242 11.91 15.25 15.51
CA GLU A 242 13.00 16.10 15.05
C GLU A 242 12.59 17.59 15.00
N ILE A 243 11.33 17.89 14.70
CA ILE A 243 10.75 19.24 14.83
C ILE A 243 10.82 19.72 16.28
N GLU A 244 10.36 18.90 17.24
CA GLU A 244 10.38 19.25 18.66
C GLU A 244 11.81 19.44 19.18
N ARG A 245 12.72 18.54 18.79
CA ARG A 245 14.16 18.61 19.15
C ARG A 245 14.80 19.90 18.64
N GLN A 246 14.64 20.20 17.36
CA GLN A 246 15.23 21.40 16.76
C GLN A 246 14.61 22.67 17.35
N ALA A 247 13.30 22.70 17.58
CA ALA A 247 12.64 23.83 18.22
C ALA A 247 13.17 24.09 19.64
N ALA A 248 13.35 23.03 20.44
CA ALA A 248 13.90 23.14 21.80
C ALA A 248 15.34 23.71 21.80
N LEU A 249 16.20 23.27 20.87
CA LEU A 249 17.56 23.81 20.73
C LEU A 249 17.54 25.29 20.31
N LEU A 250 16.69 25.65 19.36
CA LEU A 250 16.56 27.05 18.92
C LEU A 250 15.99 27.95 20.04
N ASP A 251 15.09 27.41 20.87
CA ASP A 251 14.52 28.12 22.01
C ASP A 251 15.50 28.29 23.17
N SER A 252 16.44 27.36 23.37
CA SER A 252 17.55 27.52 24.33
C SER A 252 18.68 28.43 23.81
N GLY A 253 18.61 28.88 22.56
CA GLY A 253 19.66 29.68 21.91
C GLY A 253 20.85 28.85 21.45
N GLU A 254 20.73 27.52 21.44
CA GLU A 254 21.72 26.62 20.91
C GLU A 254 21.68 26.57 19.38
N LYS A 255 22.79 26.12 18.77
CA LYS A 255 22.89 25.94 17.33
C LYS A 255 22.63 24.50 16.96
N ILE A 256 21.78 24.28 15.96
CA ILE A 256 21.62 22.98 15.32
C ILE A 256 22.91 22.69 14.54
N VAL A 257 23.42 21.46 14.65
CA VAL A 257 24.58 20.98 13.90
C VAL A 257 24.09 20.15 12.72
N GLN A 258 24.70 20.34 11.55
CA GLN A 258 24.41 19.50 10.40
C GLN A 258 24.96 18.08 10.63
N GLU A 259 24.07 17.12 10.77
CA GLU A 259 24.40 15.74 11.09
C GLU A 259 23.43 14.77 10.43
N THR A 260 23.88 13.53 10.28
CA THR A 260 23.03 12.41 9.89
C THR A 260 22.63 11.67 11.17
N ARG A 261 21.31 11.55 11.37
CA ARG A 261 20.69 10.87 12.50
C ARG A 261 19.97 9.61 12.03
N GLY A 262 19.80 8.65 12.92
CA GLY A 262 18.97 7.47 12.70
C GLY A 262 17.75 7.50 13.62
N TRP A 263 16.63 6.95 13.17
CA TRP A 263 15.48 6.70 14.04
C TRP A 263 15.70 5.44 14.91
N ASP A 264 15.59 5.57 16.23
CA ASP A 264 15.53 4.45 17.18
C ASP A 264 14.07 4.18 17.55
N SER A 265 13.51 3.09 17.01
CA SER A 265 12.10 2.74 17.23
C SER A 265 11.81 2.24 18.64
N VAL A 266 12.82 1.79 19.39
CA VAL A 266 12.63 1.31 20.78
C VAL A 266 12.50 2.52 21.70
N LYS A 267 13.38 3.50 21.53
CA LYS A 267 13.39 4.72 22.35
C LYS A 267 12.43 5.80 21.84
N ASN A 268 11.95 5.69 20.61
CA ASN A 268 11.18 6.72 19.90
C ASN A 268 11.92 8.06 19.84
N GLU A 269 13.21 8.04 19.53
CA GLU A 269 14.05 9.23 19.40
C GLU A 269 14.94 9.15 18.15
N THR A 270 15.38 10.31 17.65
CA THR A 270 16.48 10.35 16.67
C THR A 270 17.81 10.30 17.41
N VAL A 271 18.78 9.53 16.92
CA VAL A 271 20.11 9.40 17.52
C VAL A 271 21.17 9.84 16.49
N SER A 272 22.15 10.64 16.91
CA SER A 272 23.25 11.05 16.04
C SER A 272 24.08 9.83 15.64
N GLN A 273 24.20 9.56 14.35
CA GLN A 273 25.07 8.53 13.82
C GLN A 273 26.41 9.11 13.37
N ARG A 274 26.36 10.25 12.68
CA ARG A 274 27.55 10.88 12.12
C ARG A 274 27.39 12.40 12.08
N LYS A 275 28.38 13.12 12.61
CA LYS A 275 28.52 14.57 12.37
C LYS A 275 29.11 14.78 10.98
N LYS A 276 28.49 15.64 10.15
CA LYS A 276 29.06 16.02 8.86
C LYS A 276 30.12 17.10 9.12
N GLU A 277 31.38 16.70 9.21
CA GLU A 277 32.51 17.65 9.33
C GLU A 277 32.85 18.31 7.96
N SER A 278 32.44 17.69 6.85
CA SER A 278 32.51 18.21 5.49
C SER A 278 31.48 17.52 4.57
N ALA A 279 31.11 18.13 3.45
CA ALA A 279 30.37 17.43 2.39
C ALA A 279 31.26 16.32 1.83
N HIS A 280 30.75 15.08 1.72
CA HIS A 280 31.53 13.99 1.14
C HIS A 280 31.82 14.28 -0.33
N ASP A 281 33.10 14.34 -0.67
CA ASP A 281 33.55 14.40 -2.05
C ASP A 281 33.43 13.00 -2.68
N TYR A 282 32.24 12.71 -3.20
CA TYR A 282 31.96 11.47 -3.93
C TYR A 282 32.64 11.42 -5.31
N ARG A 283 33.33 12.48 -5.73
CA ARG A 283 34.08 12.56 -7.00
C ARG A 283 33.24 12.05 -8.18
N TYR A 284 32.03 12.58 -8.35
CA TYR A 284 31.16 12.19 -9.45
C TYR A 284 31.82 12.44 -10.79
N PHE A 285 31.77 11.46 -11.68
CA PHE A 285 32.15 11.61 -13.08
C PHE A 285 31.37 10.62 -13.96
N PRO A 286 31.19 10.90 -15.27
CA PRO A 286 30.47 10.03 -16.18
C PRO A 286 31.04 8.61 -16.21
N GLU A 287 30.17 7.61 -16.18
CA GLU A 287 30.54 6.19 -16.30
C GLU A 287 31.04 5.89 -17.73
N PRO A 288 32.36 5.71 -17.95
CA PRO A 288 32.89 5.52 -19.30
C PRO A 288 32.51 4.17 -19.91
N ASP A 289 32.16 3.17 -19.11
CA ASP A 289 31.84 1.82 -19.58
C ASP A 289 30.42 1.73 -20.16
N ILE A 290 29.57 2.74 -19.91
CA ILE A 290 28.20 2.81 -20.41
C ILE A 290 28.04 4.07 -21.28
N PRO A 291 27.74 3.94 -22.59
CA PRO A 291 27.47 5.08 -23.44
C PRO A 291 26.27 5.90 -22.95
N PRO A 292 26.24 7.23 -23.20
CA PRO A 292 25.06 8.04 -22.96
C PRO A 292 23.82 7.49 -23.68
N MET A 293 22.67 7.62 -23.02
CA MET A 293 21.37 7.21 -23.53
C MET A 293 20.70 8.39 -24.24
N GLU A 294 20.14 8.13 -25.41
CA GLU A 294 19.28 9.06 -26.14
C GLU A 294 17.92 8.41 -26.40
N PHE A 295 16.85 9.13 -26.08
CA PHE A 295 15.47 8.71 -26.25
C PHE A 295 14.78 9.61 -27.27
N THR A 296 13.90 9.03 -28.09
CA THR A 296 13.09 9.83 -29.02
C THR A 296 11.76 10.21 -28.38
N GLU A 297 11.11 11.24 -28.92
CA GLU A 297 9.77 11.65 -28.48
C GLU A 297 8.75 10.53 -28.72
N GLU A 298 8.87 9.79 -29.82
CA GLU A 298 7.99 8.65 -30.13
C GLU A 298 8.06 7.57 -29.03
N TYR A 299 9.26 7.27 -28.54
CA TYR A 299 9.45 6.33 -27.44
C TYR A 299 8.79 6.83 -26.14
N VAL A 300 8.85 8.14 -25.86
CA VAL A 300 8.18 8.74 -24.70
C VAL A 300 6.66 8.67 -24.82
N GLU A 301 6.10 8.89 -26.01
CA GLU A 301 4.67 8.72 -26.25
C GLU A 301 4.23 7.26 -26.11
N GLU A 302 5.02 6.30 -26.62
CA GLU A 302 4.76 4.87 -26.41
C GLU A 302 4.78 4.48 -24.92
N LEU A 303 5.68 5.06 -24.12
CA LEU A 303 5.67 4.91 -22.67
C LEU A 303 4.40 5.47 -22.03
N ARG A 304 3.96 6.67 -22.45
CA ARG A 304 2.77 7.32 -21.91
C ARG A 304 1.50 6.51 -22.18
N LEU A 305 1.39 5.89 -23.36
CA LEU A 305 0.27 5.01 -23.71
C LEU A 305 0.25 3.69 -22.91
N ARG A 306 1.37 3.29 -22.29
CA ARG A 306 1.46 2.10 -21.43
C ARG A 306 1.11 2.38 -19.97
N LEU A 307 0.88 3.64 -19.58
CA LEU A 307 0.48 3.94 -18.21
C LEU A 307 -0.89 3.32 -17.92
N PRO A 308 -1.02 2.56 -16.82
CA PRO A 308 -2.33 2.16 -16.33
C PRO A 308 -3.07 3.39 -15.79
N GLU A 309 -4.39 3.25 -15.62
CA GLU A 309 -5.17 4.22 -14.86
C GLU A 309 -4.58 4.36 -13.45
N LEU A 310 -4.19 5.58 -13.08
CA LEU A 310 -3.56 5.83 -11.79
C LEU A 310 -4.59 5.91 -10.67
N PRO A 311 -4.17 5.76 -9.39
CA PRO A 311 -5.11 5.73 -8.28
C PRO A 311 -6.05 6.95 -8.17
N ASP A 312 -5.56 8.16 -8.46
CA ASP A 312 -6.42 9.37 -8.41
C ASP A 312 -7.52 9.36 -9.49
N GLU A 313 -7.18 8.87 -10.68
CA GLU A 313 -8.12 8.76 -11.80
C GLU A 313 -9.14 7.66 -11.52
N LYS A 314 -8.68 6.52 -11.00
CA LYS A 314 -9.54 5.40 -10.58
C LYS A 314 -10.46 5.81 -9.43
N GLU A 315 -9.98 6.55 -8.42
CA GLU A 315 -10.80 7.09 -7.32
C GLU A 315 -11.96 7.91 -7.87
N LYS A 316 -11.64 8.89 -8.73
CA LYS A 316 -12.64 9.76 -9.34
C LYS A 316 -13.66 8.96 -10.15
N ARG A 317 -13.19 8.03 -10.98
CA ARG A 317 -14.07 7.19 -11.82
C ARG A 317 -15.00 6.33 -10.97
N PHE A 318 -14.50 5.68 -9.92
CA PHE A 318 -15.32 4.81 -9.06
C PHE A 318 -16.40 5.60 -8.32
N ILE A 319 -16.10 6.81 -7.86
CA ILE A 319 -17.10 7.70 -7.24
C ILE A 319 -18.18 8.09 -8.26
N GLU A 320 -17.76 8.53 -9.46
CA GLU A 320 -18.67 9.03 -10.49
C GLU A 320 -19.53 7.92 -11.13
N GLN A 321 -18.94 6.76 -11.41
CA GLN A 321 -19.61 5.66 -12.12
C GLN A 321 -20.39 4.73 -11.20
N PHE A 322 -19.90 4.45 -9.99
CA PHE A 322 -20.52 3.46 -9.10
C PHE A 322 -21.27 4.07 -7.92
N GLY A 323 -21.24 5.41 -7.75
CA GLY A 323 -21.96 6.11 -6.69
C GLY A 323 -21.48 5.73 -5.28
N LEU A 324 -20.21 5.32 -5.16
CA LEU A 324 -19.62 4.88 -3.90
C LEU A 324 -19.10 6.06 -3.07
N PRO A 325 -19.18 6.01 -1.73
CA PRO A 325 -18.58 7.03 -0.87
C PRO A 325 -17.06 7.11 -1.04
N GLN A 326 -16.50 8.32 -0.97
CA GLN A 326 -15.07 8.55 -1.15
C GLN A 326 -14.19 7.69 -0.22
N GLU A 327 -14.52 7.59 1.06
CA GLU A 327 -13.74 6.78 2.02
C GLU A 327 -13.73 5.29 1.66
N THR A 328 -14.85 4.78 1.16
CA THR A 328 -14.99 3.39 0.69
C THR A 328 -14.11 3.17 -0.54
N VAL A 329 -14.16 4.08 -1.51
CA VAL A 329 -13.33 4.00 -2.72
C VAL A 329 -11.86 4.10 -2.37
N ALA A 330 -11.45 5.05 -1.51
CA ALA A 330 -10.06 5.21 -1.09
C ALA A 330 -9.50 3.94 -0.44
N THR A 331 -10.32 3.22 0.35
CA THR A 331 -9.95 1.93 0.93
C THR A 331 -9.83 0.86 -0.15
N LEU A 332 -10.79 0.79 -1.07
CA LEU A 332 -10.83 -0.19 -2.14
C LEU A 332 -9.62 -0.08 -3.09
N ILE A 333 -9.28 1.14 -3.52
CA ILE A 333 -8.17 1.39 -4.45
C ILE A 333 -6.79 1.34 -3.78
N SER A 334 -6.73 1.28 -2.44
CA SER A 334 -5.46 1.18 -1.72
C SER A 334 -4.66 -0.07 -2.12
N ASP A 335 -5.36 -1.10 -2.59
CA ASP A 335 -4.82 -2.30 -3.19
C ASP A 335 -5.26 -2.39 -4.65
N LYS A 336 -4.30 -2.61 -5.57
CA LYS A 336 -4.59 -2.68 -7.01
C LYS A 336 -5.38 -3.94 -7.35
N GLY A 337 -4.98 -5.08 -6.79
CA GLY A 337 -5.63 -6.36 -7.03
C GLY A 337 -7.09 -6.30 -6.61
N VAL A 338 -7.37 -5.79 -5.40
CA VAL A 338 -8.73 -5.68 -4.87
C VAL A 338 -9.58 -4.74 -5.73
N ALA A 339 -9.01 -3.63 -6.19
CA ALA A 339 -9.69 -2.70 -7.08
C ALA A 339 -10.04 -3.35 -8.42
N ASP A 340 -9.09 -4.06 -9.04
CA ASP A 340 -9.32 -4.74 -10.33
C ASP A 340 -10.33 -5.88 -10.19
N TYR A 341 -10.28 -6.64 -9.09
CA TYR A 341 -11.28 -7.67 -8.77
C TYR A 341 -12.68 -7.07 -8.65
N PHE A 342 -12.82 -5.94 -7.95
CA PHE A 342 -14.09 -5.25 -7.83
C PHE A 342 -14.63 -4.78 -9.18
N GLU A 343 -13.79 -4.28 -10.10
CA GLU A 343 -14.25 -3.91 -11.45
C GLU A 343 -14.75 -5.10 -12.25
N ALA A 344 -14.07 -6.24 -12.16
CA ALA A 344 -14.53 -7.47 -12.77
C ALA A 344 -15.89 -7.88 -12.19
N VAL A 345 -16.04 -7.83 -10.86
CA VAL A 345 -17.33 -8.09 -10.18
C VAL A 345 -18.42 -7.14 -10.66
N VAL A 346 -18.14 -5.84 -10.78
CA VAL A 346 -19.11 -4.86 -11.27
C VAL A 346 -19.54 -5.16 -12.70
N SER A 347 -18.61 -5.57 -13.56
CA SER A 347 -18.91 -5.94 -14.94
C SER A 347 -19.91 -7.11 -14.99
N GLU A 348 -19.67 -8.16 -14.21
CA GLU A 348 -20.58 -9.31 -14.07
C GLU A 348 -21.95 -8.91 -13.48
N LEU A 349 -21.96 -8.03 -12.47
CA LEU A 349 -23.19 -7.53 -11.87
C LEU A 349 -24.03 -6.73 -12.88
N GLN A 350 -23.39 -5.87 -13.69
CA GLN A 350 -24.07 -5.09 -14.72
C GLN A 350 -24.68 -5.98 -15.80
N GLU A 351 -23.99 -7.06 -16.19
CA GLU A 351 -24.53 -8.06 -17.12
C GLU A 351 -25.76 -8.76 -16.52
N LYS A 352 -25.66 -9.23 -15.27
CA LYS A 352 -26.77 -9.90 -14.56
C LYS A 352 -27.98 -8.99 -14.32
N ILE A 353 -27.76 -7.71 -14.02
CA ILE A 353 -28.84 -6.70 -13.91
C ILE A 353 -29.50 -6.49 -15.28
N SER A 354 -28.71 -6.33 -16.35
CA SER A 354 -29.21 -6.15 -17.71
C SER A 354 -30.00 -7.38 -18.21
N GLY A 355 -29.54 -8.58 -17.83
CA GLY A 355 -30.21 -9.86 -18.06
C GLY A 355 -31.45 -10.10 -17.21
N LYS A 356 -31.76 -9.21 -16.25
CA LYS A 356 -32.86 -9.32 -15.27
C LYS A 356 -32.74 -10.53 -14.34
N GLU A 357 -31.53 -11.04 -14.12
CA GLU A 357 -31.26 -12.06 -13.10
C GLU A 357 -31.29 -11.45 -11.69
N ILE A 358 -30.91 -10.17 -11.58
CA ILE A 358 -30.94 -9.37 -10.35
C ILE A 358 -32.04 -8.32 -10.49
N SER A 359 -32.95 -8.27 -9.51
CA SER A 359 -34.07 -7.32 -9.48
C SER A 359 -33.78 -6.08 -8.64
N ALA A 360 -32.80 -6.16 -7.74
CA ALA A 360 -32.40 -5.07 -6.86
C ALA A 360 -31.80 -3.87 -7.63
N PRO A 361 -31.96 -2.63 -7.11
CA PRO A 361 -31.35 -1.45 -7.72
C PRO A 361 -29.82 -1.54 -7.75
N GLU A 362 -29.22 -1.11 -8.85
CA GLU A 362 -27.77 -1.12 -9.11
C GLU A 362 -26.95 -0.50 -7.95
N GLU A 363 -27.38 0.65 -7.43
CA GLU A 363 -26.72 1.32 -6.31
C GLU A 363 -26.64 0.43 -5.06
N LYS A 364 -27.69 -0.34 -4.76
CA LYS A 364 -27.71 -1.27 -3.62
C LYS A 364 -26.76 -2.44 -3.87
N VAL A 365 -26.74 -2.94 -5.10
CA VAL A 365 -25.91 -4.08 -5.53
C VAL A 365 -24.42 -3.73 -5.41
N PHE A 366 -23.98 -2.59 -5.94
CA PHE A 366 -22.57 -2.16 -5.86
C PHE A 366 -22.13 -1.85 -4.43
N LYS A 367 -22.99 -1.22 -3.63
CA LYS A 367 -22.72 -1.00 -2.20
C LYS A 367 -22.54 -2.30 -1.44
N LEU A 368 -23.35 -3.32 -1.72
CA LEU A 368 -23.20 -4.63 -1.11
C LEU A 368 -21.89 -5.31 -1.54
N ALA A 369 -21.58 -5.29 -2.84
CA ALA A 369 -20.35 -5.86 -3.37
C ALA A 369 -19.10 -5.28 -2.67
N VAL A 370 -18.97 -3.95 -2.63
CA VAL A 370 -17.78 -3.33 -2.01
C VAL A 370 -17.73 -3.58 -0.50
N ASN A 371 -18.87 -3.59 0.19
CA ASN A 371 -18.90 -3.82 1.63
C ASN A 371 -18.42 -5.23 1.98
N TYR A 372 -18.95 -6.27 1.32
CA TYR A 372 -18.53 -7.65 1.59
C TYR A 372 -17.06 -7.90 1.22
N ILE A 373 -16.54 -7.24 0.17
CA ILE A 373 -15.10 -7.28 -0.15
C ILE A 373 -14.29 -6.70 1.03
N LEU A 374 -14.62 -5.48 1.44
CA LEU A 374 -13.82 -4.74 2.42
C LEU A 374 -13.97 -5.23 3.87
N THR A 375 -15.05 -5.94 4.18
CA THR A 375 -15.30 -6.48 5.53
C THR A 375 -15.03 -7.97 5.62
N GLU A 376 -15.85 -8.81 4.96
CA GLU A 376 -15.83 -10.26 5.18
C GLU A 376 -14.71 -10.95 4.39
N LEU A 377 -14.59 -10.64 3.10
CA LEU A 377 -13.56 -11.25 2.26
C LEU A 377 -12.16 -10.83 2.73
N ARG A 378 -11.98 -9.53 2.97
CA ARG A 378 -10.72 -8.99 3.52
C ARG A 378 -10.34 -9.61 4.86
N LYS A 379 -11.31 -9.92 5.73
CA LYS A 379 -11.06 -10.59 7.00
C LYS A 379 -10.41 -11.97 6.76
N HIS A 380 -10.97 -12.78 5.86
CA HIS A 380 -10.43 -14.10 5.56
C HIS A 380 -9.06 -14.05 4.88
N MET A 381 -8.89 -13.14 3.92
CA MET A 381 -7.60 -12.90 3.27
C MET A 381 -6.50 -12.53 4.27
N MET A 382 -6.82 -11.66 5.25
CA MET A 382 -5.88 -11.30 6.30
C MET A 382 -5.56 -12.46 7.27
N GLU A 383 -6.54 -13.32 7.57
CA GLU A 383 -6.35 -14.49 8.46
C GLU A 383 -5.41 -15.52 7.83
N ASP A 384 -5.47 -15.71 6.51
CA ASP A 384 -4.66 -16.68 5.77
C ASP A 384 -3.42 -16.09 5.09
N GLU A 385 -3.20 -14.78 5.22
CA GLU A 385 -2.12 -14.03 4.55
C GLU A 385 -2.12 -14.22 3.01
N LEU A 386 -3.31 -14.21 2.40
CA LEU A 386 -3.52 -14.35 0.95
C LEU A 386 -3.89 -13.03 0.28
N ASP A 387 -3.41 -12.85 -0.94
CA ASP A 387 -3.83 -11.76 -1.82
C ASP A 387 -5.13 -12.13 -2.58
N ILE A 388 -5.81 -11.14 -3.15
CA ILE A 388 -7.11 -11.37 -3.81
C ILE A 388 -6.95 -12.23 -5.06
N GLU A 389 -5.77 -12.23 -5.67
CA GLU A 389 -5.44 -13.06 -6.82
C GLU A 389 -5.32 -14.54 -6.47
N ASP A 390 -5.12 -14.88 -5.19
CA ASP A 390 -4.90 -16.25 -4.72
C ASP A 390 -6.18 -16.93 -4.21
N ILE A 391 -7.29 -16.20 -4.10
CA ILE A 391 -8.56 -16.77 -3.62
C ILE A 391 -9.27 -17.58 -4.71
N LYS A 392 -10.13 -18.51 -4.28
CA LYS A 392 -10.89 -19.39 -5.19
C LYS A 392 -12.16 -18.77 -5.75
N ILE A 393 -12.55 -17.58 -5.27
CA ILE A 393 -13.82 -16.95 -5.61
C ILE A 393 -13.66 -16.12 -6.89
N THR A 394 -14.24 -16.59 -7.98
CA THR A 394 -14.26 -15.84 -9.24
C THR A 394 -15.17 -14.60 -9.14
N PRO A 395 -14.92 -13.55 -9.95
CA PRO A 395 -15.81 -12.39 -10.02
C PRO A 395 -17.27 -12.75 -10.33
N GLU A 396 -17.51 -13.74 -11.20
CA GLU A 396 -18.84 -14.25 -11.56
C GLU A 396 -19.58 -14.84 -10.36
N ASN A 397 -18.94 -15.78 -9.64
CA ASN A 397 -19.54 -16.43 -8.48
C ASN A 397 -19.79 -15.41 -7.36
N TYR A 398 -18.89 -14.46 -7.19
CA TYR A 398 -19.07 -13.36 -6.23
C TYR A 398 -20.26 -12.47 -6.62
N ALA A 399 -20.36 -12.08 -7.89
CA ALA A 399 -21.47 -11.30 -8.41
C ALA A 399 -22.82 -12.00 -8.22
N GLU A 400 -22.88 -13.31 -8.45
CA GLU A 400 -24.07 -14.12 -8.20
C GLU A 400 -24.49 -14.08 -6.71
N LEU A 401 -23.54 -14.31 -5.79
CA LEU A 401 -23.82 -14.22 -4.35
C LEU A 401 -24.39 -12.83 -3.99
N ILE A 402 -23.75 -11.76 -4.46
CA ILE A 402 -24.21 -10.39 -4.17
C ILE A 402 -25.61 -10.15 -4.76
N GLY A 403 -25.90 -10.65 -5.95
CA GLY A 403 -27.24 -10.60 -6.56
C GLY A 403 -28.30 -11.27 -5.68
N ILE A 404 -28.03 -12.49 -5.22
CA ILE A 404 -28.92 -13.26 -4.32
C ILE A 404 -29.18 -12.50 -3.01
N VAL A 405 -28.14 -11.90 -2.43
CA VAL A 405 -28.25 -11.07 -1.21
C VAL A 405 -29.04 -9.79 -1.48
N ALA A 406 -28.79 -9.12 -2.60
CA ALA A 406 -29.43 -7.87 -2.96
C ALA A 406 -30.94 -8.05 -3.18
N ASP A 407 -31.34 -9.17 -3.78
CA ASP A 407 -32.74 -9.57 -3.96
C ASP A 407 -33.41 -10.07 -2.67
N GLY A 408 -32.64 -10.26 -1.59
CA GLY A 408 -33.16 -10.70 -0.29
C GLY A 408 -33.52 -12.19 -0.25
N LYS A 409 -32.96 -13.02 -1.14
CA LYS A 409 -33.16 -14.48 -1.10
C LYS A 409 -32.48 -15.13 0.12
N ILE A 410 -31.41 -14.51 0.62
CA ILE A 410 -30.72 -14.89 1.86
C ILE A 410 -30.48 -13.65 2.75
N ASN A 411 -30.30 -13.85 4.05
CA ASN A 411 -29.92 -12.78 4.97
C ASN A 411 -28.39 -12.59 5.05
N SER A 412 -27.94 -11.55 5.75
CA SER A 412 -26.51 -11.24 5.91
C SER A 412 -25.69 -12.36 6.57
N SER A 413 -26.27 -13.10 7.52
CA SER A 413 -25.58 -14.20 8.23
C SER A 413 -25.43 -15.44 7.35
N ALA A 414 -26.45 -15.74 6.55
CA ALA A 414 -26.40 -16.78 5.53
C ALA A 414 -25.37 -16.41 4.45
N ALA A 415 -25.34 -15.15 4.00
CA ALA A 415 -24.36 -14.67 3.04
C ALA A 415 -22.91 -14.84 3.53
N GLN A 416 -22.64 -14.50 4.79
CA GLN A 416 -21.32 -14.74 5.41
C GLN A 416 -20.96 -16.23 5.43
N THR A 417 -21.93 -17.10 5.72
CA THR A 417 -21.73 -18.56 5.72
C THR A 417 -21.40 -19.09 4.33
N VAL A 418 -22.10 -18.60 3.31
CA VAL A 418 -21.86 -18.98 1.90
C VAL A 418 -20.51 -18.46 1.43
N LEU A 419 -20.20 -17.18 1.71
CA LEU A 419 -18.94 -16.56 1.33
C LEU A 419 -17.73 -17.27 1.93
N LEU A 420 -17.81 -17.68 3.21
CA LEU A 420 -16.75 -18.46 3.86
C LEU A 420 -16.56 -19.82 3.18
N GLU A 421 -17.64 -20.52 2.85
CA GLU A 421 -17.56 -21.79 2.12
C GLU A 421 -16.91 -21.58 0.75
N MET A 422 -17.38 -20.60 -0.03
CA MET A 422 -16.80 -20.25 -1.33
C MET A 422 -15.32 -19.90 -1.23
N TYR A 423 -14.92 -19.22 -0.16
CA TYR A 423 -13.52 -18.87 0.07
C TYR A 423 -12.67 -20.13 0.32
N GLN A 424 -13.17 -21.09 1.09
CA GLN A 424 -12.48 -22.34 1.42
C GLN A 424 -12.44 -23.35 0.27
N THR A 425 -13.57 -23.56 -0.40
CA THR A 425 -13.75 -24.65 -1.36
C THR A 425 -13.90 -24.18 -2.80
N GLY A 426 -14.20 -22.89 -3.01
CA GLY A 426 -14.65 -22.36 -4.30
C GLY A 426 -16.12 -22.71 -4.56
N GLY A 427 -16.52 -22.68 -5.82
CA GLY A 427 -17.82 -23.18 -6.24
C GLY A 427 -18.94 -22.14 -6.29
N ASP A 428 -20.11 -22.63 -6.71
CA ASP A 428 -21.30 -21.87 -7.04
C ASP A 428 -22.11 -21.52 -5.77
N PRO A 429 -22.46 -20.24 -5.54
CA PRO A 429 -23.17 -19.84 -4.33
C PRO A 429 -24.58 -20.41 -4.24
N SER A 430 -25.28 -20.58 -5.37
CA SER A 430 -26.64 -21.15 -5.40
C SER A 430 -26.64 -22.60 -4.91
N GLN A 431 -25.66 -23.41 -5.33
CA GLN A 431 -25.50 -24.78 -4.86
C GLN A 431 -25.24 -24.84 -3.35
N ILE A 432 -24.33 -24.00 -2.84
CA ILE A 432 -23.99 -23.95 -1.41
C ILE A 432 -25.22 -23.56 -0.57
N ILE A 433 -26.03 -22.62 -1.08
CA ILE A 433 -27.26 -22.17 -0.41
C ILE A 433 -28.29 -23.30 -0.33
N GLU A 434 -28.46 -24.08 -1.40
CA GLU A 434 -29.37 -25.23 -1.43
C GLU A 434 -28.91 -26.34 -0.48
N GLU A 435 -27.64 -26.74 -0.55
CA GLU A 435 -27.07 -27.80 0.29
C GLU A 435 -27.16 -27.47 1.79
N LYS A 436 -26.88 -26.21 2.15
CA LYS A 436 -26.98 -25.74 3.54
C LYS A 436 -28.38 -25.27 3.93
N ASN A 437 -29.34 -25.31 2.99
CA ASN A 437 -30.74 -24.90 3.18
C ASN A 437 -30.86 -23.49 3.80
N LEU A 438 -30.23 -22.50 3.16
CA LEU A 438 -30.08 -21.13 3.69
C LEU A 438 -31.08 -20.11 3.13
N LEU A 439 -31.98 -20.53 2.23
CA LEU A 439 -33.00 -19.65 1.66
C LEU A 439 -33.92 -19.05 2.73
N GLN A 440 -34.26 -17.77 2.55
CA GLN A 440 -35.23 -17.12 3.40
C GLN A 440 -36.65 -17.62 3.12
N VAL A 441 -37.38 -17.94 4.19
CA VAL A 441 -38.81 -18.22 4.13
C VAL A 441 -39.56 -16.90 4.09
N SER A 442 -40.23 -16.64 2.97
CA SER A 442 -41.05 -15.45 2.75
C SER A 442 -42.53 -15.78 2.56
N ASP A 443 -42.91 -17.06 2.56
CA ASP A 443 -44.32 -17.47 2.50
C ASP A 443 -45.01 -17.09 3.81
N SER A 444 -46.01 -16.20 3.71
CA SER A 444 -46.76 -15.70 4.86
C SER A 444 -47.50 -16.81 5.60
N SER A 445 -47.92 -17.87 4.91
CA SER A 445 -48.69 -18.97 5.52
C SER A 445 -47.84 -19.82 6.47
N GLU A 446 -46.58 -20.09 6.13
CA GLU A 446 -45.64 -20.80 6.99
C GLU A 446 -45.20 -19.93 8.18
N LEU A 447 -44.99 -18.63 7.94
CA LEU A 447 -44.59 -17.68 8.97
C LEU A 447 -45.70 -17.36 9.97
N GLU A 448 -46.96 -17.34 9.54
CA GLU A 448 -48.10 -17.08 10.42
C GLU A 448 -48.17 -18.09 11.58
N GLY A 449 -47.95 -19.37 11.31
CA GLY A 449 -47.97 -20.41 12.35
C GLY A 449 -46.86 -20.22 13.39
N VAL A 450 -45.66 -19.83 12.96
CA VAL A 450 -44.55 -19.53 13.87
C VAL A 450 -44.82 -18.27 14.68
N VAL A 451 -45.37 -17.22 14.05
CA VAL A 451 -45.73 -15.97 14.72
C VAL A 451 -46.81 -16.23 15.78
N ASP A 452 -47.85 -17.00 15.47
CA ASP A 452 -48.91 -17.33 16.43
C ASP A 452 -48.39 -18.10 17.65
N ALA A 453 -47.50 -19.08 17.43
CA ALA A 453 -46.86 -19.81 18.51
C ALA A 453 -46.02 -18.90 19.41
N VAL A 454 -45.26 -17.97 18.83
CA VAL A 454 -44.45 -17.01 19.58
C VAL A 454 -45.32 -16.02 20.36
N LEU A 455 -46.40 -15.51 19.77
CA LEU A 455 -47.33 -14.60 20.45
C LEU A 455 -47.99 -15.30 21.64
N ALA A 456 -48.47 -16.54 21.47
CA ALA A 456 -49.07 -17.32 22.54
C ALA A 456 -48.09 -17.62 23.69
N ALA A 457 -46.82 -17.89 23.37
CA ALA A 457 -45.78 -18.15 24.36
C ALA A 457 -45.29 -16.88 25.10
N ASN A 458 -45.54 -15.68 24.56
CA ASN A 458 -44.98 -14.41 25.06
C ASN A 458 -46.07 -13.37 25.37
N GLN A 459 -47.15 -13.79 26.02
CA GLN A 459 -48.33 -12.95 26.29
C GLN A 459 -48.01 -11.61 26.98
N LYS A 460 -47.05 -11.59 27.90
CA LYS A 460 -46.61 -10.38 28.60
C LYS A 460 -46.07 -9.31 27.64
N SER A 461 -45.30 -9.72 26.63
CA SER A 461 -44.75 -8.82 25.62
C SER A 461 -45.84 -8.29 24.67
N VAL A 462 -46.89 -9.07 24.44
CA VAL A 462 -48.07 -8.64 23.67
C VAL A 462 -48.82 -7.53 24.42
N GLU A 463 -49.05 -7.70 25.72
CA GLU A 463 -49.69 -6.70 26.57
C GLU A 463 -48.85 -5.42 26.68
N ASP A 464 -47.53 -5.55 26.85
CA ASP A 464 -46.61 -4.43 26.89
C ASP A 464 -46.63 -3.61 25.58
N PHE A 465 -46.73 -4.26 24.42
CA PHE A 465 -46.89 -3.58 23.14
C PHE A 465 -48.24 -2.85 23.04
N LYS A 466 -49.34 -3.49 23.43
CA LYS A 466 -50.68 -2.86 23.46
C LYS A 466 -50.76 -1.68 24.45
N ALA A 467 -49.93 -1.68 25.49
CA ALA A 467 -49.76 -0.56 26.43
C ALA A 467 -48.85 0.57 25.91
N GLY A 468 -48.39 0.50 24.65
CA GLY A 468 -47.59 1.55 24.00
C GLY A 468 -46.08 1.41 24.13
N LYS A 469 -45.56 0.30 24.65
CA LYS A 469 -44.10 0.06 24.72
C LYS A 469 -43.60 -0.52 23.39
N GLU A 470 -43.20 0.36 22.48
CA GLU A 470 -42.74 -0.04 21.13
C GLU A 470 -41.56 -1.04 21.14
N ASN A 471 -40.72 -1.05 22.17
CA ASN A 471 -39.60 -2.01 22.26
C ASN A 471 -40.04 -3.48 22.35
N ALA A 472 -41.28 -3.76 22.77
CA ALA A 472 -41.80 -5.12 22.88
C ALA A 472 -41.91 -5.83 21.51
N ILE A 473 -42.15 -5.08 20.43
CA ILE A 473 -42.21 -5.67 19.08
C ILE A 473 -40.84 -6.16 18.60
N LYS A 474 -39.75 -5.47 18.98
CA LYS A 474 -38.38 -5.88 18.65
C LYS A 474 -38.00 -7.18 19.36
N PHE A 475 -38.45 -7.35 20.60
CA PHE A 475 -38.28 -8.61 21.34
C PHE A 475 -39.03 -9.77 20.66
N LEU A 476 -40.31 -9.56 20.32
CA LEU A 476 -41.13 -10.57 19.62
C LEU A 476 -40.52 -10.95 18.26
N MET A 477 -40.03 -9.96 17.50
CA MET A 477 -39.29 -10.19 16.25
C MET A 477 -38.06 -11.08 16.49
N GLY A 478 -37.28 -10.82 17.55
CA GLY A 478 -36.14 -11.68 17.93
C GLY A 478 -36.54 -13.13 18.25
N GLN A 479 -37.68 -13.32 18.93
CA GLN A 479 -38.21 -14.66 19.23
C GLN A 479 -38.67 -15.41 17.96
N VAL A 480 -39.35 -14.74 17.03
CA VAL A 480 -39.74 -15.33 15.74
C VAL A 480 -38.51 -15.68 14.90
N MET A 481 -37.50 -14.81 14.89
CA MET A 481 -36.22 -15.10 14.23
C MET A 481 -35.52 -16.32 14.85
N SER A 482 -35.51 -16.44 16.17
CA SER A 482 -34.93 -17.62 16.85
C SER A 482 -35.71 -18.90 16.52
N ALA A 483 -37.04 -18.86 16.55
CA ALA A 483 -37.90 -20.01 16.28
C ALA A 483 -37.79 -20.49 14.82
N SER A 484 -37.60 -19.56 13.88
CA SER A 484 -37.37 -19.84 12.46
C SER A 484 -35.90 -20.15 12.13
N LYS A 485 -35.02 -20.30 13.13
CA LYS A 485 -33.57 -20.50 12.96
C LYS A 485 -32.91 -19.44 12.07
N GLY A 486 -33.41 -18.20 12.13
CA GLY A 486 -32.92 -17.07 11.35
C GLY A 486 -33.38 -17.03 9.88
N LYS A 487 -34.21 -17.97 9.43
CA LYS A 487 -34.63 -18.07 8.02
C LYS A 487 -35.79 -17.15 7.64
N ALA A 488 -36.58 -16.71 8.61
CA ALA A 488 -37.74 -15.88 8.30
C ALA A 488 -37.32 -14.49 7.80
N ASN A 489 -38.02 -13.96 6.79
CA ASN A 489 -37.78 -12.61 6.28
C ASN A 489 -38.21 -11.55 7.32
N PRO A 490 -37.29 -10.69 7.83
CA PRO A 490 -37.62 -9.72 8.87
C PRO A 490 -38.72 -8.72 8.49
N GLN A 491 -38.82 -8.34 7.21
CA GLN A 491 -39.84 -7.40 6.75
C GLN A 491 -41.24 -8.02 6.81
N VAL A 492 -41.35 -9.28 6.36
CA VAL A 492 -42.60 -10.05 6.39
C VAL A 492 -43.03 -10.32 7.85
N ILE A 493 -42.08 -10.71 8.72
CA ILE A 493 -42.37 -10.90 10.15
C ILE A 493 -42.87 -9.60 10.79
N MET A 494 -42.21 -8.47 10.52
CA MET A 494 -42.58 -7.18 11.10
C MET A 494 -43.99 -6.76 10.65
N GLN A 495 -44.34 -7.03 9.40
CA GLN A 495 -45.69 -6.79 8.89
C GLN A 495 -46.72 -7.69 9.58
N LEU A 496 -46.47 -9.02 9.63
CA LEU A 496 -47.37 -9.98 10.28
C LEU A 496 -47.56 -9.71 11.77
N LEU A 497 -46.48 -9.35 12.49
CA LEU A 497 -46.55 -8.97 13.90
C LEU A 497 -47.41 -7.73 14.09
N LYS A 498 -47.21 -6.68 13.29
CA LYS A 498 -48.04 -5.47 13.37
C LYS A 498 -49.51 -5.76 13.08
N GLU A 499 -49.80 -6.53 12.04
CA GLU A 499 -51.16 -6.91 11.68
C GLU A 499 -51.84 -7.71 12.81
N LYS A 500 -51.18 -8.72 13.36
CA LYS A 500 -51.75 -9.55 14.44
C LYS A 500 -51.85 -8.83 15.80
N LEU A 501 -50.93 -7.92 16.11
CA LEU A 501 -50.95 -7.15 17.36
C LEU A 501 -51.94 -5.96 17.31
N SER A 502 -52.29 -5.50 16.10
CA SER A 502 -53.30 -4.45 15.88
C SER A 502 -54.75 -4.97 15.92
N LYS A 503 -54.93 -6.29 15.90
CA LYS A 503 -56.18 -6.97 16.23
C LYS A 503 -56.29 -7.16 17.76
#